data_AF-A0A948X695-F1
#
_entry.id   AF-A0A948X695-F1
#
_cell.length_a   1.000
_cell.length_b   1.000
_cell.length_c   1.000
_cell.angle_alpha   90.00
_cell.angle_beta   90.00
_cell.angle_gamma   90.00
#
_symmetry.space_group_name_H-M   'P 1'
#
loop_
_entity.id
_entity.type
_entity.pdbx_description
1 polymer ?
#
loop_
_entity_poly.entity_id
_entity_poly.type
_entity_poly.pdbx_seq_one_letter_code
_entity_poly.pdbx_strand_id
1 'polypeptide(L)'
;MQFEAIYNKGTIQFVPTLRFKSERFRLVINVPDEELIYEPAPFQLSAQANAQAQAMLDKYAAILNAPVPNDEVLPELSAEHEERLEAFDLRAQMRQEQGRPV
;
A
#
# COMPACT_ATOMS: atom_id res chain seq x y z
N MET A 1 -24.15 10.14 -17.82
CA MET A 1 -25.26 9.22 -18.14
C MET A 1 -25.69 8.52 -16.87
N GLN A 2 -26.99 8.31 -16.68
CA GLN A 2 -27.56 7.60 -15.52
C GLN A 2 -28.21 6.32 -16.03
N PHE A 3 -28.09 5.23 -15.28
CA PHE A 3 -28.70 3.95 -15.57
C PHE A 3 -29.44 3.47 -14.34
N GLU A 4 -30.60 2.87 -14.55
CA GLU A 4 -31.34 2.20 -13.49
C GLU A 4 -30.71 0.83 -13.20
N ALA A 5 -30.60 0.54 -11.91
CA ALA A 5 -30.11 -0.73 -11.42
C ALA A 5 -30.97 -1.20 -10.25
N ILE A 6 -31.10 -2.52 -10.14
CA ILE A 6 -31.83 -3.19 -9.07
C ILE A 6 -30.81 -3.67 -8.06
N TYR A 7 -30.96 -3.22 -6.82
CA TYR A 7 -30.24 -3.81 -5.69
C TYR A 7 -31.00 -5.04 -5.19
N ASN A 8 -30.29 -6.16 -5.04
CA ASN A 8 -30.83 -7.37 -4.45
C ASN A 8 -29.74 -8.08 -3.63
N LYS A 9 -29.90 -8.10 -2.29
CA LYS A 9 -29.03 -8.83 -1.34
C LYS A 9 -27.53 -8.64 -1.60
N GLY A 10 -27.08 -7.40 -1.69
CA GLY A 10 -25.67 -7.05 -1.90
C GLY A 10 -25.21 -7.10 -3.36
N THR A 11 -26.08 -7.44 -4.30
CA THR A 11 -25.79 -7.43 -5.74
C THR A 11 -26.49 -6.27 -6.42
N ILE A 12 -25.78 -5.58 -7.33
CA ILE A 12 -26.35 -4.52 -8.17
C ILE A 12 -26.46 -5.08 -9.60
N GLN A 13 -27.67 -5.07 -10.13
CA GLN A 13 -27.97 -5.55 -11.48
C GLN A 13 -28.46 -4.40 -12.34
N PHE A 14 -27.78 -4.13 -13.46
CA PHE A 14 -28.23 -3.13 -14.41
C PHE A 14 -29.43 -3.67 -15.20
N VAL A 15 -30.50 -2.87 -15.28
CA VAL A 15 -31.69 -3.25 -16.07
C VAL A 15 -31.34 -3.44 -17.55
N PRO A 16 -30.60 -2.51 -18.20
CA PRO A 16 -30.02 -2.78 -19.51
C PRO A 16 -28.74 -3.62 -19.39
N THR A 17 -28.50 -4.49 -20.37
CA THR A 17 -27.20 -5.17 -20.49
C THR A 17 -26.13 -4.17 -20.91
N LEU A 18 -25.23 -3.84 -19.99
CA LEU A 18 -24.11 -2.91 -20.23
C LEU A 18 -22.81 -3.69 -20.46
N ARG A 19 -22.04 -3.28 -21.48
CA ARG A 19 -20.67 -3.73 -21.67
C ARG A 19 -19.73 -2.56 -21.36
N PHE A 20 -19.00 -2.67 -20.27
CA PHE A 20 -18.03 -1.66 -19.86
C PHE A 20 -16.73 -1.79 -20.66
N LYS A 21 -16.09 -0.65 -20.94
CA LYS A 21 -14.81 -0.60 -21.66
C LYS A 21 -13.61 -0.97 -20.79
N SER A 22 -13.78 -0.90 -19.47
CA SER A 22 -12.72 -1.10 -18.48
C SER A 22 -13.19 -2.07 -17.41
N GLU A 23 -12.26 -2.88 -16.91
CA GLU A 23 -12.55 -3.92 -15.91
C GLU A 23 -12.80 -3.33 -14.51
N ARG A 24 -12.18 -2.19 -14.19
CA ARG A 24 -12.30 -1.54 -12.88
C ARG A 24 -12.43 -0.03 -13.00
N PHE A 25 -13.52 0.51 -12.48
CA PHE A 25 -13.78 1.95 -12.40
C PHE A 25 -14.69 2.26 -11.21
N ARG A 26 -14.68 3.49 -10.73
CA ARG A 26 -15.51 3.92 -9.59
C ARG A 26 -16.92 4.25 -10.07
N LEU A 27 -17.90 3.86 -9.27
CA LEU A 27 -19.32 4.16 -9.48
C LEU A 27 -19.83 5.01 -8.31
N VAL A 28 -20.70 5.95 -8.62
CA VAL A 28 -21.50 6.69 -7.63
C VAL A 28 -22.92 6.18 -7.74
N ILE A 29 -23.50 5.76 -6.61
CA ILE A 29 -24.83 5.18 -6.55
C ILE A 29 -25.69 6.07 -5.67
N ASN A 30 -26.80 6.54 -6.21
CA ASN A 30 -27.80 7.28 -5.44
C ASN A 30 -28.85 6.28 -4.98
N VAL A 31 -28.97 6.11 -3.66
CA VAL A 31 -29.97 5.24 -3.02
C VAL A 31 -30.87 6.14 -2.18
N PRO A 32 -32.20 5.97 -2.19
CA PRO A 32 -33.09 6.68 -1.30
C PRO A 32 -32.74 6.39 0.17
N ASP A 33 -32.74 7.41 1.02
CA ASP A 33 -32.39 7.27 2.44
C ASP A 33 -33.31 6.29 3.19
N GLU A 34 -34.56 6.16 2.74
CA GLU A 34 -35.56 5.22 3.30
C GLU A 34 -35.15 3.75 3.17
N GLU A 35 -34.31 3.42 2.19
CA GLU A 35 -33.80 2.07 1.92
C GLU A 35 -32.48 1.77 2.67
N LEU A 36 -31.96 2.74 3.42
CA LEU A 36 -30.69 2.64 4.12
C LEU A 36 -30.91 2.52 5.64
N ILE A 37 -30.53 1.37 6.19
CA ILE A 37 -30.31 1.24 7.64
C ILE A 37 -28.84 1.53 7.88
N TYR A 38 -28.56 2.69 8.45
CA TYR A 38 -27.22 3.01 8.91
C TYR A 38 -26.93 2.20 10.17
N GLU A 39 -26.23 1.08 10.02
CA GLU A 39 -25.62 0.44 11.17
C GLU A 39 -24.51 1.36 11.69
N PRO A 40 -24.57 1.81 12.95
CA PRO A 40 -23.44 2.51 13.54
C PRO A 40 -22.23 1.59 13.48
N ALA A 41 -21.06 2.15 13.19
CA ALA A 41 -19.81 1.39 13.23
C ALA A 41 -19.76 0.59 14.55
N PRO A 42 -19.50 -0.73 14.50
CA PRO A 42 -19.67 -1.61 15.65
C PRO A 42 -18.82 -1.19 16.85
N PHE A 43 -17.82 -0.32 16.63
CA PHE A 43 -16.97 0.25 17.66
C PHE A 43 -16.72 1.73 17.34
N GLN A 44 -17.06 2.61 18.28
CA GLN A 44 -16.54 3.97 18.32
C GLN A 44 -15.19 3.95 19.06
N LEU A 45 -14.12 4.19 18.31
CA LEU A 45 -12.80 4.40 18.90
C LEU A 45 -12.82 5.69 19.74
N SER A 46 -12.17 5.64 20.90
CA SER A 46 -12.01 6.84 21.73
C SER A 46 -11.25 7.93 20.97
N ALA A 47 -11.45 9.19 21.34
CA ALA A 47 -10.70 10.30 20.76
C ALA A 47 -9.17 10.08 20.87
N GLN A 48 -8.72 9.45 21.96
CA GLN A 48 -7.33 9.10 22.18
C GLN A 48 -6.83 8.03 21.18
N ALA A 49 -7.62 6.98 20.93
CA ALA A 49 -7.27 5.94 19.97
C ALA A 49 -7.21 6.50 18.54
N ASN A 50 -8.13 7.37 18.17
CA ASN A 50 -8.10 8.06 16.87
C ASN A 50 -6.88 8.96 16.73
N ALA A 51 -6.52 9.72 17.78
CA ALA A 51 -5.33 10.56 17.77
C ALA A 51 -4.04 9.74 17.64
N GLN A 52 -3.96 8.58 18.29
CA GLN A 52 -2.81 7.67 18.17
C GLN A 52 -2.70 7.07 16.76
N ALA A 53 -3.81 6.64 16.17
CA ALA A 53 -3.85 6.13 14.81
C ALA A 53 -3.39 7.20 13.80
N GLN A 54 -3.87 8.43 13.95
CA GLN A 54 -3.46 9.54 13.08
C GLN A 54 -1.96 9.84 13.25
N ALA A 55 -1.46 9.91 14.48
CA ALA A 55 -0.05 10.13 14.74
C ALA A 55 0.86 9.03 14.15
N MET A 56 0.40 7.77 14.10
CA MET A 56 1.13 6.69 13.43
C MET A 56 1.18 6.89 11.91
N LEU A 57 0.05 7.25 11.29
CA LEU A 57 -0.01 7.52 9.86
C LEU A 57 0.88 8.70 9.47
N ASP A 58 0.87 9.76 10.26
CA ASP A 58 1.69 10.95 10.00
C ASP A 58 3.19 10.62 10.11
N LYS A 59 3.59 9.82 11.11
CA LYS A 59 4.98 9.34 11.22
C LYS A 59 5.39 8.48 10.03
N TYR A 60 4.52 7.57 9.61
CA TYR A 60 4.79 6.71 8.47
C TYR A 60 4.97 7.50 7.18
N ALA A 61 4.08 8.48 6.93
CA ALA A 61 4.18 9.37 5.80
C ALA A 61 5.46 10.22 5.84
N ALA A 62 5.88 10.68 7.03
CA ALA A 62 7.12 11.42 7.19
C ALA A 62 8.36 10.58 6.82
N ILE A 63 8.38 9.29 7.20
CA ILE A 63 9.48 8.38 6.85
C ILE A 63 9.51 8.12 5.33
N LEU A 64 8.37 7.81 4.73
CA LEU A 64 8.30 7.52 3.29
C LEU A 64 8.73 8.70 2.41
N ASN A 65 8.44 9.92 2.85
CA ASN A 65 8.75 11.14 2.11
C ASN A 65 10.01 11.84 2.60
N ALA A 66 10.76 11.23 3.53
CA ALA A 66 12.02 11.79 3.98
C ALA A 66 13.06 11.77 2.85
N PRO A 67 13.86 12.83 2.70
CA PRO A 67 14.99 12.80 1.78
C PRO A 67 15.99 11.74 2.22
N VAL A 68 16.62 11.08 1.25
CA VAL A 68 17.72 10.15 1.53
C VAL A 68 18.84 10.93 2.23
N PRO A 69 19.36 10.44 3.38
CA PRO A 69 20.45 11.12 4.08
C PRO A 69 21.70 11.19 3.19
N ASN A 70 22.47 12.26 3.35
CA ASN A 70 23.75 12.42 2.64
C ASN A 70 24.74 11.34 3.12
N ASP A 71 25.54 10.81 2.20
CA ASP A 71 26.50 9.76 2.47
C ASP A 71 27.53 10.16 3.54
N GLU A 72 27.85 11.45 3.64
CA GLU A 72 28.76 12.01 4.67
C GLU A 72 28.24 11.86 6.12
N VAL A 73 26.94 11.57 6.29
CA VAL A 73 26.29 11.39 7.60
C VAL A 73 26.12 9.90 7.92
N LEU A 74 26.45 9.01 6.98
CA LEU A 74 26.40 7.58 7.22
C LEU A 74 27.54 7.18 8.18
N PRO A 75 27.26 6.29 9.15
CA PRO A 75 28.31 5.77 10.02
C PRO A 75 29.34 4.99 9.20
N GLU A 76 30.60 5.03 9.64
CA GLU A 76 31.65 4.20 9.06
C GLU A 76 31.31 2.71 9.18
N LEU A 77 31.73 1.93 8.18
CA LEU A 77 31.53 0.49 8.20
C LEU A 77 32.29 -0.13 9.37
N SER A 78 31.65 -1.05 10.08
CA SER A 78 32.36 -1.83 11.09
C SER A 78 33.28 -2.86 10.44
N ALA A 79 34.30 -3.31 11.17
CA ALA A 79 35.22 -4.34 10.70
C ALA A 79 34.50 -5.62 10.21
N GLU A 80 33.42 -6.04 10.89
CA GLU A 80 32.61 -7.19 10.45
C GLU A 80 31.94 -6.96 9.08
N HIS A 81 31.60 -5.71 8.76
CA HIS A 81 31.01 -5.36 7.47
C HIS A 81 32.06 -5.32 6.36
N GLU A 82 33.27 -4.87 6.65
CA GLU A 82 34.40 -4.91 5.72
C GLU A 82 34.78 -6.36 5.38
N GLU A 83 34.90 -7.23 6.39
CA GLU A 83 35.17 -8.67 6.19
C GLU A 83 34.11 -9.34 5.29
N ARG A 84 32.84 -8.95 5.43
CA ARG A 84 31.77 -9.46 4.56
C ARG A 84 31.91 -8.98 3.12
N LEU A 85 32.29 -7.71 2.91
CA LEU A 85 32.54 -7.17 1.58
C LEU A 85 33.69 -7.92 0.89
N GLU A 86 34.81 -8.09 1.59
CA GLU A 86 35.95 -8.87 1.09
C GLU A 86 35.56 -10.31 0.74
N ALA A 87 34.74 -10.95 1.58
CA ALA A 87 34.25 -12.30 1.33
C ALA A 87 33.27 -12.39 0.14
N PHE A 88 32.55 -11.31 -0.19
CA PHE A 88 31.74 -11.24 -1.40
C PHE A 88 32.60 -11.06 -2.65
N ASP A 89 33.61 -10.20 -2.58
CA ASP A 89 34.54 -9.97 -3.68
C ASP A 89 35.33 -11.24 -4.02
N LEU A 90 35.85 -11.95 -3.01
CA LEU A 90 36.53 -13.23 -3.18
C LEU A 90 35.61 -14.26 -3.87
N ARG A 91 34.33 -14.31 -3.46
CA ARG A 91 33.34 -15.21 -4.08
C ARG A 91 32.97 -14.80 -5.50
N ALA A 92 32.97 -13.51 -5.83
CA ALA A 92 32.74 -13.03 -7.18
C ALA A 92 33.92 -13.39 -8.10
N GLN A 93 35.15 -13.20 -7.64
CA GLN A 93 36.37 -13.57 -8.37
C GLN A 93 36.41 -15.08 -8.66
N MET A 94 36.18 -15.93 -7.64
CA MET A 94 36.11 -17.39 -7.84
C MET A 94 35.01 -17.80 -8.83
N ARG A 95 33.88 -17.10 -8.89
CA ARG A 95 32.81 -17.37 -9.87
C ARG A 95 33.24 -16.98 -11.29
N GLN A 96 33.92 -15.85 -11.46
CA GLN A 96 34.48 -15.43 -12.75
C GLN A 96 35.50 -16.43 -13.29
N GLU A 97 36.42 -16.90 -12.45
CA GLU A 97 37.43 -17.90 -12.81
C GLU A 97 36.81 -19.24 -13.22
N GLN A 98 35.66 -19.59 -12.62
CA GLN A 98 34.88 -20.78 -12.96
C GLN A 98 33.96 -20.59 -14.18
N GLY A 99 34.00 -19.43 -14.85
CA GLY A 99 33.16 -19.11 -16.01
C GLY A 99 31.66 -19.01 -15.68
N ARG A 100 31.31 -18.82 -14.41
CA ARG A 100 29.93 -18.65 -13.96
C ARG A 100 29.53 -17.17 -14.04
N PRO A 101 28.28 -16.85 -14.38
CA PRO A 101 27.81 -15.47 -14.34
C PRO A 101 27.93 -14.91 -12.92
N VAL A 102 28.41 -13.67 -12.82
CA VAL A 102 28.58 -12.93 -11.56
C VAL A 102 27.28 -12.26 -11.17
#